data_AF-A0A8H7FZ64-F1
#
_entry.id   AF-A0A8H7FZ64-F1
#
_cell.length_a   1.000
_cell.length_b   1.000
_cell.length_c   1.000
_cell.angle_alpha   90.00
_cell.angle_beta   90.00
_cell.angle_gamma   90.00
#
_symmetry.space_group_name_H-M   'P 1'
#
loop_
_entity.id
_entity.type
_entity.pdbx_description
1 polymer ?
#
loop_
_entity_poly.entity_id
_entity_poly.type
_entity_poly.pdbx_seq_one_letter_code
_entity_poly.pdbx_strand_id
1 'polypeptide(L)'
;MFTESREIPNLHIKRVPSPFTPAEILEYLAVVQFTPLPTLPPLDAPQNWPDFAPTLANLEALMRRHLLAFPYENTEAHYTPNHLFSYRPRDVFARLVRARRGLGSVCIGHNTLFKGILQGLGYLCVRFFSFCYSTAAGVDLDWQTSRGPPKLGAMAHMINLVQPCDTPSPEYPEPVPHLVDVGYGGIGDHTMLLRPLPLIHGATVTSFCAPEEHRLMRGPRPANESALQGDAPVAQGWFLQARASPSAEWRTPHWFSTAEYTESDFEWISFCISMLLTDNVAGCIKLHELPSGEIARMFVGGSKAVRKVGKKLQLLEQWKWEEERIDGFRRLIGLCLDEEEALRSVRGRGVALPIRRDAQGVPNASTEAQFTQKIHSRLDPAGGVLSGTASVLTSKRAIKTRGGEFDVDDVAKTPREMTFD
;
A
#
# COMPACT_ATOMS: atom_id res chain seq x y z
N MET A 1 33.60 15.84 -18.58
CA MET A 1 33.21 14.93 -17.49
C MET A 1 32.49 15.77 -16.45
N PHE A 2 31.17 15.78 -16.46
CA PHE A 2 30.41 16.33 -15.34
C PHE A 2 30.51 15.31 -14.22
N THR A 3 31.24 15.62 -13.16
CA THR A 3 31.07 14.92 -11.90
C THR A 3 29.64 15.19 -11.47
N GLU A 4 28.71 14.26 -11.72
CA GLU A 4 27.38 14.30 -11.12
C GLU A 4 27.59 14.44 -9.62
N SER A 5 27.28 15.62 -9.07
CA SER A 5 27.43 15.82 -7.64
C SER A 5 26.46 14.86 -6.98
N ARG A 6 26.98 13.91 -6.19
CA ARG A 6 26.18 12.96 -5.44
C ARG A 6 25.48 13.72 -4.32
N GLU A 7 24.34 14.34 -4.65
CA GLU A 7 23.60 15.17 -3.72
C GLU A 7 23.02 14.31 -2.58
N ILE A 8 23.52 14.56 -1.37
CA ILE A 8 22.92 14.06 -0.13
C ILE A 8 22.03 15.18 0.41
N PRO A 9 20.75 14.91 0.71
CA PRO A 9 19.88 15.92 1.27
C PRO A 9 20.34 16.25 2.69
N ASN A 10 20.34 17.54 3.03
CA ASN A 10 20.61 17.99 4.38
C ASN A 10 19.40 17.70 5.30
N LEU A 11 19.29 16.46 5.78
CA LEU A 11 18.19 15.98 6.60
C LEU A 11 18.70 15.54 7.98
N HIS A 12 18.51 16.37 8.99
CA HIS A 12 18.85 16.05 10.37
C HIS A 12 17.65 15.42 11.09
N ILE A 13 17.67 14.08 11.23
CA ILE A 13 16.59 13.34 11.91
C ILE A 13 16.84 13.36 13.42
N LYS A 14 15.91 13.92 14.19
CA LYS A 14 15.99 13.92 15.65
C LYS A 14 15.58 12.57 16.25
N ARG A 15 16.12 12.26 17.43
CA ARG A 15 15.66 11.11 18.24
C ARG A 15 14.25 11.38 18.75
N VAL A 16 13.38 10.39 18.61
CA VAL A 16 11.99 10.44 19.10
C VAL A 16 11.71 9.13 19.86
N PRO A 17 11.05 9.16 21.02
CA PRO A 17 10.67 7.96 21.76
C PRO A 17 9.80 7.02 20.92
N SER A 18 9.96 5.72 21.15
CA SER A 18 9.07 4.72 20.56
C SER A 18 7.68 4.79 21.20
N PRO A 19 6.60 4.57 20.44
CA PRO A 19 5.29 4.32 21.03
C PRO A 19 5.20 2.95 21.72
N PHE A 20 6.21 2.08 21.60
CA PHE A 20 6.25 0.73 22.16
C PHE A 20 7.26 0.61 23.30
N THR A 21 6.93 -0.23 24.28
CA THR A 21 7.84 -0.57 25.38
C THR A 21 8.92 -1.56 24.90
N PRO A 22 10.05 -1.68 25.62
CA PRO A 22 11.06 -2.70 25.33
C PRO A 22 10.52 -4.13 25.27
N ALA A 23 9.57 -4.49 26.14
CA ALA A 23 8.93 -5.80 26.12
C ALA A 23 8.10 -6.03 24.84
N GLU A 24 7.42 -4.99 24.34
CA GLU A 24 6.67 -5.05 23.09
C GLU A 24 7.58 -5.15 21.87
N ILE A 25 8.74 -4.49 21.92
CA ILE A 25 9.77 -4.61 20.89
C ILE A 25 10.28 -6.04 20.85
N LEU A 26 10.56 -6.67 21.99
CA LEU A 26 10.93 -8.09 22.05
C LEU A 26 9.82 -9.01 21.53
N GLU A 27 8.55 -8.71 21.85
CA GLU A 27 7.41 -9.46 21.33
C GLU A 27 7.40 -9.43 19.80
N TYR A 28 7.55 -8.25 19.20
CA TYR A 28 7.66 -8.08 17.76
C TYR A 28 8.87 -8.84 17.18
N LEU A 29 10.05 -8.70 17.79
CA LEU A 29 11.27 -9.36 17.33
C LEU A 29 11.12 -10.89 17.31
N ALA A 30 10.43 -11.45 18.32
CA ALA A 30 10.10 -12.87 18.35
C ALA A 30 9.15 -13.27 17.20
N VAL A 31 8.14 -12.44 16.87
CA VAL A 31 7.20 -12.72 15.76
C VAL A 31 7.91 -12.76 14.42
N VAL A 32 8.81 -11.81 14.18
CA VAL A 32 9.60 -11.75 12.95
C VAL A 32 10.83 -12.67 13.01
N GLN A 33 10.97 -13.46 14.08
CA GLN A 33 12.03 -14.44 14.31
C GLN A 33 13.44 -13.82 14.25
N PHE A 34 13.60 -12.57 14.69
CA PHE A 34 14.91 -11.95 14.81
C PHE A 34 15.75 -12.69 15.87
N THR A 35 16.95 -13.11 15.50
CA THR A 35 17.81 -13.93 16.37
C THR A 35 19.27 -13.48 16.24
N PRO A 36 20.04 -13.42 17.36
CA PRO A 36 19.54 -13.58 18.74
C PRO A 36 18.59 -12.43 19.13
N LEU A 37 17.68 -12.70 20.08
CA LEU A 37 16.89 -11.63 20.68
C LEU A 37 17.80 -10.80 21.60
N PRO A 38 17.73 -9.46 21.53
CA PRO A 38 18.57 -8.62 22.36
C PRO A 38 18.10 -8.62 23.82
N THR A 39 19.02 -8.33 24.72
CA THR A 39 18.78 -8.20 26.15
C THR A 39 18.01 -6.92 26.43
N LEU A 40 17.02 -6.99 27.33
CA LEU A 40 16.24 -5.80 27.70
C LEU A 40 17.15 -4.64 28.12
N PRO A 41 16.87 -3.41 27.64
CA PRO A 41 17.60 -2.23 28.02
C PRO A 41 17.29 -1.83 29.47
N PRO A 42 18.16 -1.02 30.11
CA PRO A 42 17.86 -0.39 31.39
C PRO A 42 16.55 0.42 31.36
N LEU A 43 15.83 0.45 32.49
CA LEU A 43 14.53 1.14 32.59
C LEU A 43 14.63 2.66 32.37
N ASP A 44 15.76 3.26 32.76
CA ASP A 44 16.08 4.68 32.59
C ASP A 44 16.60 5.03 31.19
N ALA A 45 16.92 4.01 30.38
CA ALA A 45 17.42 4.17 29.01
C ALA A 45 16.78 3.16 28.04
N PRO A 46 15.46 3.21 27.81
CA PRO A 46 14.70 2.17 27.10
C PRO A 46 15.03 2.00 25.60
N GLN A 47 15.91 2.83 25.05
CA GLN A 47 16.42 2.73 23.67
C GLN A 47 17.90 2.28 23.61
N ASN A 48 18.56 2.07 24.75
CA ASN A 48 19.97 1.69 24.85
C ASN A 48 20.08 0.18 25.09
N TRP A 49 19.96 -0.59 24.02
CA TRP A 49 20.06 -2.04 24.04
C TRP A 49 21.53 -2.49 24.17
N PRO A 50 21.92 -3.27 25.20
CA PRO A 50 23.32 -3.59 25.47
C PRO A 50 24.01 -4.39 24.35
N ASP A 51 23.26 -5.24 23.66
CA ASP A 51 23.72 -6.21 22.67
C ASP A 51 23.08 -6.00 21.28
N PHE A 52 22.47 -4.83 21.06
CA PHE A 52 21.92 -4.44 19.78
C PHE A 52 22.41 -3.05 19.38
N ALA A 53 23.01 -2.96 18.19
CA ALA A 53 23.38 -1.70 17.57
C ALA A 53 22.47 -1.40 16.37
N PRO A 54 22.00 -0.15 16.19
CA PRO A 54 21.16 0.25 15.06
C PRO A 54 21.97 0.41 13.76
N THR A 55 22.60 -0.68 13.31
CA THR A 55 23.45 -0.74 12.11
C THR A 55 22.64 -0.94 10.83
N LEU A 56 23.25 -0.68 9.68
CA LEU A 56 22.65 -0.94 8.37
C LEU A 56 22.35 -2.44 8.19
N ALA A 57 23.26 -3.31 8.63
CA ALA A 57 23.09 -4.77 8.56
C ALA A 57 21.87 -5.25 9.36
N ASN A 58 21.68 -4.74 10.59
CA ASN A 58 20.51 -5.06 11.40
C ASN A 58 19.22 -4.50 10.79
N LEU A 59 19.28 -3.33 10.16
CA LEU A 59 18.14 -2.72 9.48
C LEU A 59 17.68 -3.59 8.29
N GLU A 60 18.62 -4.06 7.48
CA GLU A 60 18.34 -4.98 6.37
C GLU A 60 17.73 -6.30 6.87
N ALA A 61 18.30 -6.88 7.93
CA ALA A 61 17.77 -8.10 8.54
C ALA A 61 16.34 -7.91 9.07
N LEU A 62 16.06 -6.78 9.74
CA LEU A 62 14.73 -6.44 10.24
C LEU A 62 13.72 -6.25 9.11
N MET A 63 14.09 -5.55 8.03
CA MET A 63 13.23 -5.34 6.86
C MET A 63 12.84 -6.67 6.23
N ARG A 64 13.82 -7.54 5.94
CA ARG A 64 13.57 -8.87 5.36
C ARG A 64 12.60 -9.68 6.23
N ARG A 65 12.87 -9.73 7.54
CA ARG A 65 12.07 -10.50 8.49
C ARG A 65 10.65 -9.95 8.63
N HIS A 66 10.48 -8.63 8.65
CA HIS A 66 9.15 -8.01 8.64
C HIS A 66 8.33 -8.44 7.42
N LEU A 67 8.93 -8.36 6.23
CA LEU A 67 8.29 -8.67 4.96
C LEU A 67 7.95 -10.17 4.80
N LEU A 68 8.75 -11.05 5.40
CA LEU A 68 8.44 -12.48 5.47
C LEU A 68 7.39 -12.80 6.54
N ALA A 69 7.36 -12.05 7.64
CA ALA A 69 6.47 -12.31 8.78
C ALA A 69 5.04 -11.78 8.57
N PHE A 70 4.88 -10.59 8.00
CA PHE A 70 3.57 -9.94 7.82
C PHE A 70 3.22 -9.83 6.34
N PRO A 71 2.04 -10.29 5.91
CA PRO A 71 1.59 -10.08 4.55
C PRO A 71 1.22 -8.62 4.29
N TYR A 72 1.32 -8.17 3.03
CA TYR A 72 0.61 -6.98 2.59
C TYR A 72 -0.83 -7.34 2.27
N GLU A 73 -1.81 -6.64 2.83
CA GLU A 73 -3.22 -6.99 2.68
C GLU A 73 -4.15 -5.80 2.92
N ASN A 74 -5.32 -5.81 2.28
CA ASN A 74 -6.36 -4.79 2.44
C ASN A 74 -7.65 -5.32 3.08
N THR A 75 -7.62 -6.49 3.72
CA THR A 75 -8.77 -7.12 4.38
C THR A 75 -9.39 -6.25 5.46
N GLU A 76 -8.62 -5.38 6.11
CA GLU A 76 -9.16 -4.42 7.08
C GLU A 76 -10.21 -3.48 6.45
N ALA A 77 -9.99 -3.04 5.21
CA ALA A 77 -10.95 -2.19 4.48
C ALA A 77 -12.19 -2.96 3.99
N HIS A 78 -12.19 -4.29 4.00
CA HIS A 78 -13.26 -5.10 3.41
C HIS A 78 -14.06 -5.91 4.42
N TYR A 79 -13.38 -6.47 5.42
CA TYR A 79 -13.93 -7.47 6.34
C TYR A 79 -14.03 -6.99 7.78
N THR A 80 -13.77 -5.70 8.04
CA THR A 80 -14.06 -5.10 9.35
C THR A 80 -15.27 -4.17 9.24
N PRO A 81 -16.03 -3.95 10.32
CA PRO A 81 -17.21 -3.08 10.29
C PRO A 81 -16.92 -1.62 9.88
N ASN A 82 -15.72 -1.12 10.20
CA ASN A 82 -15.38 0.28 9.97
C ASN A 82 -14.84 0.52 8.55
N HIS A 83 -14.29 -0.51 7.89
CA HIS A 83 -13.69 -0.40 6.56
C HIS A 83 -12.55 0.64 6.47
N LEU A 84 -11.88 0.90 7.59
CA LEU A 84 -10.79 1.87 7.69
C LEU A 84 -9.52 1.18 8.14
N PHE A 85 -8.40 1.54 7.52
CA PHE A 85 -7.09 1.16 8.02
C PHE A 85 -6.73 1.96 9.26
N SER A 86 -6.21 1.29 10.29
CA SER A 86 -5.63 2.02 11.41
C SER A 86 -4.21 2.48 11.08
N TYR A 87 -3.93 3.76 11.36
CA TYR A 87 -2.58 4.34 11.37
C TYR A 87 -2.01 4.44 12.79
N ARG A 88 -2.78 4.06 13.82
CA ARG A 88 -2.38 4.23 15.22
C ARG A 88 -1.43 3.11 15.64
N PRO A 89 -0.25 3.40 16.22
CA PRO A 89 0.73 2.38 16.55
C PRO A 89 0.20 1.22 17.39
N ARG A 90 -0.67 1.49 18.37
CA ARG A 90 -1.23 0.48 19.27
C ARG A 90 -2.17 -0.49 18.56
N ASP A 91 -3.06 0.04 17.71
CA ASP A 91 -4.01 -0.77 16.96
C ASP A 91 -3.29 -1.67 15.96
N VAL A 92 -2.31 -1.10 15.24
CA VAL A 92 -1.49 -1.84 14.27
C VAL A 92 -0.67 -2.92 14.98
N PHE A 93 -0.07 -2.62 16.13
CA PHE A 93 0.65 -3.63 16.93
C PHE A 93 -0.29 -4.74 17.40
N ALA A 94 -1.47 -4.39 17.90
CA ALA A 94 -2.47 -5.37 18.29
C ALA A 94 -2.85 -6.28 17.12
N ARG A 95 -3.07 -5.71 15.93
CA ARG A 95 -3.45 -6.44 14.71
C ARG A 95 -2.35 -7.36 14.20
N LEU A 96 -1.15 -6.83 13.96
CA LEU A 96 -0.07 -7.60 13.31
C LEU A 96 0.64 -8.53 14.30
N VAL A 97 0.90 -8.07 15.52
CA VAL A 97 1.74 -8.78 16.50
C VAL A 97 0.90 -9.64 17.44
N ARG A 98 -0.05 -9.03 18.17
CA ARG A 98 -0.75 -9.71 19.28
C ARG A 98 -1.93 -10.56 18.86
N ALA A 99 -2.60 -10.24 17.76
CA ALA A 99 -3.76 -11.00 17.33
C ALA A 99 -3.40 -12.46 16.99
N ARG A 100 -2.14 -12.73 16.61
CA ARG A 100 -1.64 -14.07 16.24
C ARG A 100 -2.50 -14.77 15.17
N ARG A 101 -3.07 -13.97 14.25
CA ARG A 101 -4.01 -14.41 13.20
C ARG A 101 -3.42 -14.34 11.79
N GLY A 102 -2.12 -14.12 11.65
CA GLY A 102 -1.47 -13.94 10.35
C GLY A 102 -1.92 -12.69 9.58
N LEU A 103 -2.49 -11.70 10.29
CA LEU A 103 -2.97 -10.45 9.71
C LEU A 103 -1.79 -9.55 9.33
N GLY A 104 -2.04 -8.70 8.33
CA GLY A 104 -1.08 -7.74 7.83
C GLY A 104 -1.66 -6.33 7.83
N SER A 105 -1.17 -5.50 6.92
CA SER A 105 -1.79 -4.22 6.61
C SER A 105 -1.41 -3.75 5.21
N VAL A 106 -1.78 -2.53 4.88
CA VAL A 106 -1.24 -1.78 3.75
C VAL A 106 -0.04 -0.94 4.21
N CYS A 107 0.46 -0.07 3.33
CA CYS A 107 1.64 0.75 3.58
C CYS A 107 1.61 1.50 4.91
N ILE A 108 0.45 2.01 5.31
CA ILE A 108 0.27 2.78 6.54
C ILE A 108 0.53 1.95 7.78
N GLY A 109 -0.11 0.78 7.92
CA GLY A 109 0.09 -0.06 9.09
C GLY A 109 1.52 -0.59 9.14
N HIS A 110 2.02 -1.13 8.01
CA HIS A 110 3.38 -1.66 7.93
C HIS A 110 4.44 -0.62 8.32
N ASN A 111 4.44 0.53 7.66
CA ASN A 111 5.47 1.55 7.89
C ASN A 111 5.27 2.28 9.23
N THR A 112 4.06 2.35 9.78
CA THR A 112 3.82 2.83 11.16
C THR A 112 4.41 1.89 12.20
N LEU A 113 4.09 0.59 12.14
CA LEU A 113 4.63 -0.40 13.07
C LEU A 113 6.15 -0.42 13.00
N PHE A 114 6.69 -0.55 11.79
CA PHE A 114 8.13 -0.70 11.59
C PHE A 114 8.90 0.52 12.10
N LYS A 115 8.43 1.73 11.81
CA LYS A 115 9.02 2.97 12.35
C LYS A 115 9.02 3.00 13.88
N GLY A 116 7.92 2.63 14.52
CA GLY A 116 7.84 2.58 15.99
C GLY A 116 8.82 1.57 16.59
N ILE A 117 8.96 0.39 15.98
CA ILE A 117 9.94 -0.61 16.40
C ILE A 117 11.38 -0.09 16.23
N LEU A 118 11.71 0.47 15.06
CA LEU A 118 13.05 0.99 14.79
C LEU A 118 13.44 2.13 15.76
N GLN A 119 12.52 3.04 16.06
CA GLN A 119 12.72 4.06 17.10
C GLN A 119 13.00 3.44 18.46
N GLY A 120 12.34 2.33 18.78
CA GLY A 120 12.55 1.57 20.02
C GLY A 120 13.92 0.90 20.11
N LEU A 121 14.43 0.46 18.97
CA LEU A 121 15.76 -0.13 18.80
C LEU A 121 16.88 0.93 18.67
N GLY A 122 16.54 2.21 18.81
CA GLY A 122 17.50 3.30 18.85
C GLY A 122 17.87 3.90 17.49
N TYR A 123 17.22 3.48 16.39
CA TYR A 123 17.35 4.14 15.09
C TYR A 123 16.71 5.54 15.09
N LEU A 124 17.27 6.44 14.29
CA LEU A 124 16.63 7.71 13.96
C LEU A 124 15.74 7.48 12.72
N CYS A 125 14.45 7.76 12.84
CA CYS A 125 13.48 7.49 11.79
C CYS A 125 12.45 8.61 11.65
N VAL A 126 12.06 8.90 10.41
CA VAL A 126 10.99 9.83 10.07
C VAL A 126 10.14 9.24 8.94
N ARG A 127 8.85 9.57 8.93
CA ARG A 127 7.88 9.10 7.93
C ARG A 127 7.65 10.18 6.89
N PHE A 128 7.44 9.75 5.64
CA PHE A 128 7.00 10.63 4.56
C PHE A 128 5.89 9.97 3.77
N PHE A 129 5.18 10.80 3.00
CA PHE A 129 4.28 10.33 1.97
C PHE A 129 4.92 10.39 0.60
N SER A 130 4.43 9.50 -0.26
CA SER A 130 4.84 9.37 -1.63
C SER A 130 3.64 9.31 -2.56
N PHE A 131 3.85 9.85 -3.75
CA PHE A 131 2.93 9.81 -4.87
C PHE A 131 3.21 8.55 -5.69
N CYS A 132 2.25 7.65 -5.74
CA CYS A 132 2.35 6.44 -6.56
C CYS A 132 2.16 6.80 -8.03
N TYR A 133 2.91 6.18 -8.92
CA TYR A 133 2.58 6.25 -10.33
C TYR A 133 1.47 5.27 -10.65
N SER A 134 0.48 5.76 -11.39
CA SER A 134 -0.57 4.93 -11.97
C SER A 134 -0.34 4.88 -13.46
N THR A 135 -0.42 3.68 -14.04
CA THR A 135 -0.79 3.57 -15.44
C THR A 135 -2.24 3.98 -15.56
N ALA A 136 -2.50 4.97 -16.41
CA ALA A 136 -3.85 5.37 -16.73
C ALA A 136 -4.67 4.17 -17.23
N ALA A 137 -5.95 4.16 -16.86
CA ALA A 137 -7.02 3.22 -17.20
C ALA A 137 -7.15 1.99 -16.27
N GLY A 138 -8.33 1.88 -15.67
CA GLY A 138 -8.65 0.88 -14.69
C GLY A 138 -8.80 -0.55 -15.24
N VAL A 139 -9.26 -1.39 -14.32
CA VAL A 139 -9.79 -2.76 -14.51
C VAL A 139 -8.84 -3.89 -14.92
N ASP A 140 -7.59 -3.63 -15.31
CA ASP A 140 -6.60 -4.71 -15.40
C ASP A 140 -5.66 -4.75 -14.19
N LEU A 141 -5.50 -5.94 -13.62
CA LEU A 141 -4.54 -6.29 -12.56
C LEU A 141 -3.06 -6.10 -13.00
N ASP A 142 -2.81 -5.49 -14.16
CA ASP A 142 -1.50 -5.03 -14.62
C ASP A 142 -1.28 -3.58 -14.18
N TRP A 143 -1.23 -3.42 -12.86
CA TRP A 143 -1.43 -2.14 -12.23
C TRP A 143 -0.29 -1.13 -12.46
N GLN A 144 0.87 -1.45 -13.04
CA GLN A 144 1.94 -0.45 -13.22
C GLN A 144 3.01 -0.85 -14.26
N THR A 145 2.83 -0.46 -15.53
CA THR A 145 3.95 -0.11 -16.42
C THR A 145 3.48 0.96 -17.42
N SER A 146 3.89 2.22 -17.26
CA SER A 146 3.66 3.16 -18.35
C SER A 146 4.58 2.73 -19.49
N ARG A 147 4.03 2.06 -20.51
CA ARG A 147 4.56 2.18 -21.87
C ARG A 147 4.25 3.61 -22.33
N GLY A 148 4.99 4.58 -21.79
CA GLY A 148 4.71 6.01 -21.94
C GLY A 148 5.25 6.86 -20.77
N PRO A 149 5.17 8.20 -20.88
CA PRO A 149 5.64 9.11 -19.84
C PRO A 149 4.85 8.88 -18.54
N PRO A 150 5.54 8.71 -17.38
CA PRO A 150 4.89 8.42 -16.11
C PRO A 150 3.88 9.52 -15.71
N LYS A 151 2.63 9.17 -15.41
CA LYS A 151 1.65 10.09 -14.81
C LYS A 151 1.68 9.95 -13.29
N LEU A 152 2.03 11.04 -12.61
CA LEU A 152 2.03 11.07 -11.14
C LEU A 152 0.59 10.87 -10.63
N GLY A 153 0.39 9.84 -9.82
CA GLY A 153 -0.91 9.53 -9.21
C GLY A 153 -1.08 10.22 -7.86
N ALA A 154 -2.05 9.72 -7.08
CA ALA A 154 -2.37 10.26 -5.77
C ALA A 154 -1.23 10.07 -4.75
N MET A 155 -1.18 10.98 -3.76
CA MET A 155 -0.39 10.78 -2.54
C MET A 155 -1.06 9.68 -1.72
N ALA A 156 -0.60 8.44 -1.87
CA ALA A 156 -1.30 7.26 -1.37
C ALA A 156 -0.36 6.18 -0.80
N HIS A 157 0.91 6.54 -0.56
CA HIS A 157 1.88 5.60 -0.03
C HIS A 157 2.74 6.21 1.07
N MET A 158 2.89 5.48 2.17
CA MET A 158 3.72 5.88 3.31
C MET A 158 5.06 5.17 3.23
N ILE A 159 6.15 5.88 3.48
CA ILE A 159 7.53 5.35 3.54
C ILE A 159 8.24 5.83 4.80
N ASN A 160 9.38 5.20 5.12
CA ASN A 160 10.28 5.64 6.17
C ASN A 160 11.64 6.07 5.60
N LEU A 161 12.23 7.11 6.17
CA LEU A 161 13.67 7.36 6.08
C LEU A 161 14.30 7.01 7.43
N VAL A 162 15.38 6.24 7.40
CA VAL A 162 16.05 5.69 8.58
C VAL A 162 17.53 5.98 8.50
N GLN A 163 18.14 6.42 9.60
CA GLN A 163 19.58 6.67 9.69
C GLN A 163 20.23 5.63 10.62
N PRO A 164 20.91 4.61 10.06
CA PRO A 164 21.75 3.70 10.82
C PRO A 164 23.01 4.39 11.37
N CYS A 165 23.53 3.89 12.49
CA CYS A 165 24.65 4.52 13.22
C CYS A 165 26.01 4.33 12.55
N ASP A 166 26.16 3.35 11.67
CA ASP A 166 27.40 2.94 11.00
C ASP A 166 27.48 3.38 9.52
N THR A 167 26.61 4.32 9.12
CA THR A 167 26.61 4.87 7.76
C THR A 167 27.68 5.92 7.47
N PRO A 168 28.20 6.70 8.44
CA PRO A 168 29.35 7.56 8.18
C PRO A 168 30.54 6.73 7.68
N SER A 169 31.10 7.11 6.54
CA SER A 169 32.24 6.46 5.91
C SER A 169 33.28 7.49 5.47
N PRO A 170 34.51 7.08 5.10
CA PRO A 170 35.48 8.00 4.53
C PRO A 170 34.98 8.72 3.26
N GLU A 171 34.06 8.11 2.52
CA GLU A 171 33.42 8.69 1.33
C GLU A 171 32.23 9.60 1.70
N TYR A 172 31.57 9.33 2.83
CA TYR A 172 30.40 10.05 3.32
C TYR A 172 30.55 10.35 4.81
N PRO A 173 31.25 11.42 5.19
CA PRO A 173 31.52 11.73 6.60
C PRO A 173 30.24 12.07 7.38
N GLU A 174 29.19 12.52 6.69
CA GLU A 174 27.88 12.76 7.27
C GLU A 174 27.01 11.49 7.23
N PRO A 175 26.16 11.26 8.24
CA PRO A 175 25.20 10.15 8.21
C PRO A 175 24.25 10.23 7.01
N VAL A 176 24.02 9.09 6.36
CA VAL A 176 23.14 9.01 5.19
C VAL A 176 21.82 8.33 5.56
N PRO A 177 20.68 9.02 5.47
CA PRO A 177 19.37 8.38 5.58
C PRO A 177 19.16 7.36 4.47
N HIS A 178 18.49 6.27 4.78
CA HIS A 178 18.13 5.21 3.84
C HIS A 178 16.61 5.19 3.70
N LEU A 179 16.14 5.06 2.46
CA LEU A 179 14.75 4.71 2.17
C LEU A 179 14.48 3.29 2.67
N VAL A 180 13.46 3.18 3.50
CA VAL A 180 12.95 1.95 4.09
C VAL A 180 11.46 1.89 3.82
N ASP A 181 11.04 0.82 3.16
CA ASP A 181 9.63 0.61 2.85
C ASP A 181 9.27 -0.87 2.97
N VAL A 182 8.52 -1.19 4.02
CA VAL A 182 8.04 -2.55 4.28
C VAL A 182 6.56 -2.73 3.93
N GLY A 183 6.00 -1.80 3.15
CA GLY A 183 4.56 -1.64 2.99
C GLY A 183 4.05 -1.44 1.57
N TYR A 184 4.89 -1.52 0.53
CA TYR A 184 4.46 -1.29 -0.86
C TYR A 184 3.52 -2.38 -1.43
N GLY A 185 3.67 -3.64 -0.99
CA GLY A 185 2.92 -4.78 -1.55
C GLY A 185 3.49 -5.38 -2.84
N GLY A 186 4.52 -4.77 -3.46
CA GLY A 186 5.30 -5.32 -4.57
C GLY A 186 4.68 -5.14 -5.95
N ILE A 187 5.54 -4.95 -6.97
CA ILE A 187 5.54 -4.52 -8.41
C ILE A 187 4.95 -5.30 -9.61
N GLY A 188 3.93 -6.14 -9.52
CA GLY A 188 3.49 -6.93 -10.68
C GLY A 188 4.58 -7.96 -11.00
N ASP A 189 5.45 -7.67 -11.97
CA ASP A 189 6.72 -8.40 -12.17
C ASP A 189 7.80 -8.08 -11.14
N HIS A 190 7.85 -6.87 -10.58
CA HIS A 190 8.91 -6.47 -9.63
C HIS A 190 8.56 -6.82 -8.19
N THR A 191 9.55 -7.05 -7.35
CA THR A 191 9.41 -7.33 -5.92
C THR A 191 9.26 -6.02 -5.13
N MET A 192 9.22 -6.13 -3.80
CA MET A 192 9.22 -4.98 -2.90
C MET A 192 10.65 -4.47 -2.70
N LEU A 193 10.80 -3.24 -2.22
CA LEU A 193 12.10 -2.76 -1.73
C LEU A 193 12.50 -3.59 -0.49
N LEU A 194 13.26 -4.66 -0.71
CA LEU A 194 13.63 -5.59 0.35
C LEU A 194 14.91 -5.17 1.10
N ARG A 195 15.61 -4.13 0.65
CA ARG A 195 16.84 -3.62 1.27
C ARG A 195 16.76 -2.11 1.50
N PRO A 196 17.38 -1.58 2.56
CA PRO A 196 17.51 -0.14 2.75
C PRO A 196 18.28 0.47 1.58
N LEU A 197 17.78 1.56 1.00
CA LEU A 197 18.39 2.21 -0.16
C LEU A 197 18.90 3.59 0.24
N PRO A 198 20.23 3.85 0.23
CA PRO A 198 20.77 5.13 0.67
C PRO A 198 20.22 6.28 -0.18
N LEU A 199 19.86 7.38 0.47
CA LEU A 199 19.27 8.56 -0.14
C LEU A 199 20.35 9.40 -0.84
N ILE A 200 20.97 8.80 -1.85
CA ILE A 200 22.03 9.34 -2.69
C ILE A 200 21.57 9.22 -4.14
N HIS A 201 21.73 10.28 -4.92
CA HIS A 201 21.41 10.25 -6.35
C HIS A 201 22.20 9.15 -7.07
N GLY A 202 21.50 8.27 -7.79
CA GLY A 202 22.08 7.15 -8.53
C GLY A 202 22.36 5.90 -7.69
N ALA A 203 22.15 5.93 -6.37
CA ALA A 203 22.32 4.76 -5.52
C ALA A 203 21.45 3.61 -6.01
N THR A 204 22.06 2.45 -6.20
CA THR A 204 21.41 1.25 -6.72
C THR A 204 21.68 0.09 -5.78
N VAL A 205 20.66 -0.71 -5.48
CA VAL A 205 20.77 -1.96 -4.74
C VAL A 205 20.13 -3.08 -5.54
N THR A 206 20.77 -4.24 -5.56
CA THR A 206 20.11 -5.46 -6.03
C THR A 206 19.05 -5.87 -5.01
N SER A 207 17.86 -6.24 -5.48
CA SER A 207 16.89 -6.95 -4.67
C SER A 207 17.50 -8.27 -4.17
N PHE A 208 16.88 -8.87 -3.15
CA PHE A 208 17.27 -10.22 -2.72
C PHE A 208 16.97 -11.28 -3.77
N CYS A 209 15.97 -11.03 -4.62
CA CYS A 209 15.71 -11.86 -5.80
C CYS A 209 16.45 -11.29 -7.00
N ALA A 210 17.75 -11.59 -7.10
CA ALA A 210 18.49 -11.28 -8.32
C ALA A 210 17.76 -11.85 -9.55
N PRO A 211 17.76 -11.16 -10.69
CA PRO A 211 18.58 -9.99 -11.03
C PRO A 211 17.86 -8.64 -10.86
N GLU A 212 16.79 -8.56 -10.07
CA GLU A 212 16.05 -7.31 -9.88
C GLU A 212 16.87 -6.25 -9.15
N GLU A 213 16.71 -4.99 -9.54
CA GLU A 213 17.42 -3.85 -8.97
C GLU A 213 16.49 -2.68 -8.67
N HIS A 214 16.81 -1.94 -7.62
CA HIS A 214 16.17 -0.70 -7.22
C HIS A 214 17.17 0.44 -7.21
N ARG A 215 16.77 1.64 -7.61
CA ARG A 215 17.60 2.83 -7.48
C ARG A 215 16.84 4.06 -7.04
N LEU A 216 17.57 5.02 -6.48
CA LEU A 216 17.07 6.35 -6.17
C LEU A 216 17.62 7.38 -7.15
N MET A 217 16.71 8.13 -7.78
CA MET A 217 17.07 9.26 -8.63
C MET A 217 16.48 10.53 -8.03
N ARG A 218 17.32 11.53 -7.80
CA ARG A 218 16.84 12.86 -7.40
C ARG A 218 16.37 13.64 -8.63
N GLY A 219 15.24 14.33 -8.52
CA GLY A 219 14.77 15.22 -9.57
C GLY A 219 13.45 15.93 -9.25
N PRO A 220 13.00 16.80 -10.18
CA PRO A 220 11.80 17.59 -10.02
C PRO A 220 10.54 16.70 -10.02
N ARG A 221 9.55 17.08 -9.21
CA ARG A 221 8.22 16.48 -9.28
C ARG A 221 7.68 16.60 -10.72
N PRO A 222 7.17 15.52 -11.33
CA PRO A 222 6.56 15.62 -12.64
C PRO A 222 5.31 16.50 -12.58
N ALA A 223 5.21 17.40 -13.54
CA ALA A 223 4.29 18.52 -13.54
C ALA A 223 3.34 18.49 -14.74
N ASN A 224 2.90 17.30 -15.17
CA ASN A 224 2.07 17.12 -16.38
C ASN A 224 0.76 17.94 -16.33
N GLU A 225 0.32 18.37 -15.14
CA GLU A 225 -0.91 19.12 -14.90
C GLU A 225 -0.67 20.41 -14.06
N SER A 226 0.55 20.96 -14.05
CA SER A 226 0.84 22.18 -13.29
C SER A 226 0.16 23.41 -13.92
N ALA A 227 -0.57 24.16 -13.10
CA ALA A 227 -1.12 25.47 -13.48
C ALA A 227 -0.13 26.64 -13.24
N LEU A 228 1.07 26.35 -12.73
CA LEU A 228 2.12 27.35 -12.52
C LEU A 228 2.83 27.68 -13.83
N GLN A 229 3.38 28.90 -13.93
CA GLN A 229 4.22 29.31 -15.05
C GLN A 229 5.49 28.45 -15.14
N GLY A 230 6.10 28.37 -16.33
CA GLY A 230 7.22 27.46 -16.60
C GLY A 230 8.51 27.75 -15.82
N ASP A 231 8.65 28.94 -15.26
CA ASP A 231 9.76 29.37 -14.40
C ASP A 231 9.47 29.21 -12.89
N ALA A 232 8.27 28.75 -12.52
CA ALA A 232 7.92 28.56 -11.13
C ALA A 232 8.79 27.48 -10.47
N PRO A 233 9.14 27.63 -9.17
CA PRO A 233 9.91 26.62 -8.46
C PRO A 233 9.20 25.27 -8.47
N VAL A 234 9.89 24.24 -8.98
CA VAL A 234 9.38 22.86 -8.97
C VAL A 234 9.92 22.12 -7.74
N ALA A 235 9.01 21.50 -6.99
CA ALA A 235 9.36 20.68 -5.83
C ALA A 235 10.39 19.62 -6.22
N GLN A 236 11.52 19.56 -5.51
CA GLN A 236 12.52 18.52 -5.68
C GLN A 236 12.21 17.32 -4.79
N GLY A 237 12.56 16.14 -5.26
CA GLY A 237 12.36 14.91 -4.51
C GLY A 237 13.07 13.73 -5.14
N TRP A 238 12.59 12.55 -4.82
CA TRP A 238 13.25 11.29 -5.08
C TRP A 238 12.30 10.32 -5.76
N PHE A 239 12.74 9.79 -6.90
CA PHE A 239 12.12 8.68 -7.59
C PHE A 239 12.71 7.39 -7.04
N LEU A 240 11.87 6.53 -6.47
CA LEU A 240 12.21 5.11 -6.43
C LEU A 240 12.01 4.56 -7.84
N GLN A 241 13.00 3.85 -8.35
CA GLN A 241 12.92 3.14 -9.61
C GLN A 241 13.28 1.67 -9.41
N ALA A 242 12.65 0.79 -10.19
CA ALA A 242 12.86 -0.65 -10.15
C ALA A 242 12.97 -1.22 -11.57
N ARG A 243 13.82 -2.23 -11.76
CA ARG A 243 13.92 -3.01 -13.01
C ARG A 243 14.12 -4.48 -12.71
N ALA A 244 13.53 -5.34 -13.54
CA ALA A 244 13.55 -6.80 -13.32
C ALA A 244 14.91 -7.45 -13.63
N SER A 245 15.76 -6.79 -14.43
CA SER A 245 17.11 -7.22 -14.77
C SER A 245 17.95 -6.03 -15.25
N PRO A 246 19.29 -6.14 -15.31
CA PRO A 246 20.16 -5.07 -15.82
C PRO A 246 19.85 -4.59 -17.24
N SER A 247 19.25 -5.46 -18.06
CA SER A 247 18.84 -5.17 -19.43
C SER A 247 17.40 -4.64 -19.56
N ALA A 248 16.62 -4.68 -18.47
CA ALA A 248 15.24 -4.21 -18.47
C ALA A 248 15.17 -2.70 -18.25
N GLU A 249 14.11 -2.08 -18.76
CA GLU A 249 13.83 -0.66 -18.54
C GLU A 249 13.53 -0.38 -17.06
N TRP A 250 13.99 0.78 -16.59
CA TRP A 250 13.64 1.30 -15.28
C TRP A 250 12.17 1.73 -15.27
N ARG A 251 11.43 1.22 -14.29
CA ARG A 251 10.07 1.68 -13.97
C ARG A 251 10.12 2.54 -12.72
N THR A 252 9.19 3.48 -12.59
CA THR A 252 9.11 4.39 -11.44
C THR A 252 7.88 4.06 -10.60
N PRO A 253 8.02 3.25 -9.54
CA PRO A 253 6.97 2.97 -8.57
C PRO A 253 6.30 4.22 -7.97
N HIS A 254 7.12 5.14 -7.46
CA HIS A 254 6.63 6.28 -6.69
C HIS A 254 7.68 7.38 -6.60
N TRP A 255 7.22 8.59 -6.30
CA TRP A 255 8.05 9.77 -6.04
C TRP A 255 7.71 10.41 -4.70
N PHE A 256 8.70 10.85 -3.92
CA PHE A 256 8.49 11.52 -2.64
C PHE A 256 9.36 12.76 -2.48
N SER A 257 8.89 13.73 -1.72
CA SER A 257 9.71 14.85 -1.23
C SER A 257 10.14 14.60 0.21
N THR A 258 11.08 15.42 0.70
CA THR A 258 11.49 15.43 2.11
C THR A 258 10.83 16.56 2.90
N ALA A 259 9.67 17.04 2.44
CA ALA A 259 8.87 18.01 3.19
C ALA A 259 8.24 17.30 4.42
N GLU A 260 8.27 17.96 5.58
CA GLU A 260 7.77 17.38 6.83
C GLU A 260 6.25 17.18 6.80
N TYR A 261 5.78 16.13 7.47
CA TYR A 261 4.38 15.81 7.69
C TYR A 261 4.09 15.65 9.19
N THR A 262 2.92 16.09 9.61
CA THR A 262 2.42 15.98 10.99
C THR A 262 1.59 14.72 11.20
N GLU A 263 1.32 14.34 12.46
CA GLU A 263 0.42 13.21 12.76
C GLU A 263 -1.00 13.41 12.19
N SER A 264 -1.49 14.66 12.12
CA SER A 264 -2.78 14.97 11.50
C SER A 264 -2.79 14.71 9.99
N ASP A 265 -1.66 14.95 9.31
CA ASP A 265 -1.53 14.60 7.89
C ASP A 265 -1.60 13.08 7.69
N PHE A 266 -0.98 12.32 8.61
CA PHE A 266 -1.01 10.85 8.58
C PHE A 266 -2.42 10.30 8.81
N GLU A 267 -3.18 10.88 9.74
CA GLU A 267 -4.58 10.52 9.98
C GLU A 267 -5.44 10.76 8.73
N TRP A 268 -5.33 11.95 8.15
CA TRP A 268 -6.13 12.33 6.98
C TRP A 268 -5.85 11.43 5.78
N ILE A 269 -4.57 11.19 5.48
CA ILE A 269 -4.20 10.35 4.35
C ILE A 269 -4.56 8.87 4.59
N SER A 270 -4.56 8.40 5.84
CA SER A 270 -5.09 7.08 6.19
C SER A 270 -6.55 6.91 5.84
N PHE A 271 -7.35 7.93 6.13
CA PHE A 271 -8.75 7.95 5.71
C PHE A 271 -8.86 7.93 4.18
N CYS A 272 -8.12 8.78 3.47
CA CYS A 272 -8.14 8.81 2.00
C CYS A 272 -7.74 7.45 1.38
N ILE A 273 -6.69 6.80 1.89
CA ILE A 273 -6.25 5.48 1.40
C ILE A 273 -7.31 4.42 1.68
N SER A 274 -7.96 4.47 2.84
CA SER A 274 -9.07 3.56 3.15
C SER A 274 -10.18 3.66 2.11
N MET A 275 -10.58 4.89 1.77
CA MET A 275 -11.59 5.13 0.74
C MET A 275 -11.13 4.70 -0.65
N LEU A 276 -9.86 4.95 -1.02
CA LEU A 276 -9.31 4.55 -2.31
C LEU A 276 -9.25 3.02 -2.49
N LEU A 277 -8.98 2.27 -1.42
CA LEU A 277 -8.84 0.81 -1.47
C LEU A 277 -10.15 0.06 -1.17
N THR A 278 -11.22 0.76 -0.82
CA THR A 278 -12.56 0.20 -0.54
C THR A 278 -13.17 -0.49 -1.76
N ASP A 279 -12.92 0.01 -2.97
CA ASP A 279 -13.42 -0.61 -4.21
C ASP A 279 -12.38 -1.49 -4.91
N ASN A 280 -11.17 -1.57 -4.34
CA ASN A 280 -10.13 -2.46 -4.85
C ASN A 280 -10.41 -3.91 -4.47
N VAL A 281 -9.89 -4.83 -5.30
CA VAL A 281 -9.96 -6.27 -5.03
C VAL A 281 -9.49 -6.56 -3.60
N ALA A 282 -10.35 -7.21 -2.81
CA ALA A 282 -9.97 -7.74 -1.52
C ALA A 282 -8.89 -8.81 -1.74
N GLY A 283 -7.70 -8.58 -1.19
CA GLY A 283 -6.54 -9.37 -1.50
C GLY A 283 -5.40 -9.23 -0.50
N CYS A 284 -4.51 -10.20 -0.61
CA CYS A 284 -3.35 -10.35 0.26
C CYS A 284 -2.18 -10.90 -0.54
N ILE A 285 -0.99 -10.35 -0.28
CA ILE A 285 0.29 -10.76 -0.83
C ILE A 285 1.17 -11.23 0.32
N LYS A 286 1.53 -12.51 0.31
CA LYS A 286 2.41 -13.14 1.29
C LYS A 286 3.72 -13.59 0.63
N LEU A 287 4.84 -13.24 1.25
CA LEU A 287 6.16 -13.68 0.81
C LEU A 287 6.54 -14.98 1.51
N HIS A 288 7.15 -15.89 0.77
CA HIS A 288 7.72 -17.14 1.28
C HIS A 288 9.12 -17.32 0.73
N GLU A 289 10.10 -17.49 1.61
CA GLU A 289 11.44 -17.88 1.22
C GLU A 289 11.48 -19.38 0.94
N LEU A 290 12.00 -19.75 -0.24
CA LEU A 290 12.17 -21.13 -0.65
C LEU A 290 13.54 -21.66 -0.20
N PRO A 291 13.73 -22.99 -0.11
CA PRO A 291 15.04 -23.58 0.19
C PRO A 291 16.14 -23.19 -0.79
N SER A 292 15.78 -22.80 -2.03
CA SER A 292 16.71 -22.27 -3.03
C SER A 292 17.20 -20.84 -2.72
N GLY A 293 16.61 -20.16 -1.75
CA GLY A 293 16.83 -18.74 -1.45
C GLY A 293 15.94 -17.79 -2.26
N GLU A 294 15.19 -18.29 -3.24
CA GLU A 294 14.23 -17.49 -4.01
C GLU A 294 13.01 -17.12 -3.16
N ILE A 295 12.42 -15.95 -3.43
CA ILE A 295 11.16 -15.55 -2.79
C ILE A 295 9.98 -15.88 -3.69
N ALA A 296 9.09 -16.73 -3.19
CA ALA A 296 7.76 -16.94 -3.75
C ALA A 296 6.79 -15.87 -3.24
N ARG A 297 6.00 -15.30 -4.16
CA ARG A 297 4.89 -14.39 -3.86
C ARG A 297 3.58 -15.11 -4.03
N MET A 298 2.81 -15.22 -2.95
CA MET A 298 1.46 -15.77 -2.99
C MET A 298 0.47 -14.61 -2.94
N PHE A 299 -0.34 -14.47 -3.99
CA PHE A 299 -1.48 -13.56 -4.01
C PHE A 299 -2.76 -14.35 -3.83
N VAL A 300 -3.54 -14.00 -2.82
CA VAL A 300 -4.89 -14.50 -2.59
C VAL A 300 -5.83 -13.31 -2.66
N GLY A 301 -6.75 -13.29 -3.62
CA GLY A 301 -7.68 -12.17 -3.74
C GLY A 301 -8.60 -12.26 -4.96
N GLY A 302 -9.66 -11.47 -4.96
CA GLY A 302 -10.67 -11.54 -6.01
C GLY A 302 -11.36 -12.90 -5.97
N SER A 303 -11.27 -13.70 -7.03
CA SER A 303 -11.80 -15.07 -7.10
C SER A 303 -10.71 -16.14 -7.21
N LYS A 304 -9.45 -15.83 -6.93
CA LYS A 304 -8.34 -16.77 -7.16
C LYS A 304 -7.17 -16.63 -6.20
N ALA A 305 -6.36 -17.69 -6.15
CA ALA A 305 -5.03 -17.67 -5.58
C ALA A 305 -3.99 -17.99 -6.64
N VAL A 306 -2.89 -17.24 -6.64
CA VAL A 306 -1.75 -17.48 -7.52
C VAL A 306 -0.44 -17.46 -6.74
N ARG A 307 0.52 -18.26 -7.19
CA ARG A 307 1.90 -18.25 -6.70
C ARG A 307 2.82 -17.82 -7.82
N LYS A 308 3.72 -16.90 -7.52
CA LYS A 308 4.74 -16.40 -8.44
C LYS A 308 6.13 -16.66 -7.89
N VAL A 309 7.01 -17.24 -8.71
CA VAL A 309 8.45 -17.39 -8.45
C VAL A 309 9.19 -16.90 -9.68
N GLY A 310 9.97 -15.82 -9.53
CA GLY A 310 10.52 -15.10 -10.68
C GLY A 310 9.42 -14.68 -11.66
N LYS A 311 9.53 -15.13 -12.92
CA LYS A 311 8.52 -14.90 -13.98
C LYS A 311 7.43 -15.97 -14.04
N LYS A 312 7.59 -17.09 -13.34
CA LYS A 312 6.63 -18.20 -13.41
C LYS A 312 5.43 -17.91 -12.51
N LEU A 313 4.26 -17.77 -13.11
CA LEU A 313 2.99 -17.64 -12.42
C LEU A 313 2.25 -18.99 -12.46
N GLN A 314 1.75 -19.43 -11.31
CA GLN A 314 0.96 -20.64 -11.15
C GLN A 314 -0.37 -20.31 -10.49
N LEU A 315 -1.48 -20.67 -11.14
CA LEU A 315 -2.80 -20.68 -10.50
C LEU A 315 -2.84 -21.82 -9.47
N LEU A 316 -3.20 -21.50 -8.24
CA LEU A 316 -3.35 -22.48 -7.16
C LEU A 316 -4.81 -22.92 -7.01
N GLU A 317 -5.70 -21.94 -6.89
CA GLU A 317 -7.12 -22.16 -6.66
C GLU A 317 -7.96 -21.05 -7.33
N GLN A 318 -9.21 -21.38 -7.64
CA GLN A 318 -10.23 -20.43 -8.09
C GLN A 318 -11.54 -20.74 -7.37
N TRP A 319 -12.26 -19.71 -6.98
CA TRP A 319 -13.43 -19.81 -6.12
C TRP A 319 -14.63 -19.10 -6.73
N LYS A 320 -15.81 -19.58 -6.36
CA LYS A 320 -17.09 -18.95 -6.72
C LYS A 320 -17.68 -18.19 -5.55
N TRP A 321 -17.43 -18.65 -4.32
CA TRP A 321 -18.11 -18.17 -3.13
C TRP A 321 -17.17 -17.40 -2.21
N GLU A 322 -17.71 -16.42 -1.51
CA GLU A 322 -16.96 -15.58 -0.56
C GLU A 322 -16.38 -16.42 0.59
N GLU A 323 -17.12 -17.41 1.06
CA GLU A 323 -16.69 -18.36 2.09
C GLU A 323 -15.43 -19.13 1.66
N GLU A 324 -15.33 -19.50 0.38
CA GLU A 324 -14.16 -20.22 -0.16
C GLU A 324 -12.93 -19.30 -0.22
N ARG A 325 -13.13 -18.01 -0.51
CA ARG A 325 -12.05 -17.01 -0.47
C ARG A 325 -11.55 -16.79 0.96
N ILE A 326 -12.46 -16.66 1.92
CA ILE A 326 -12.12 -16.53 3.35
C ILE A 326 -11.35 -17.77 3.83
N ASP A 327 -11.80 -18.97 3.47
CA ASP A 327 -11.07 -20.21 3.76
C ASP A 327 -9.70 -20.26 3.04
N GLY A 328 -9.64 -19.76 1.81
CA GLY A 328 -8.41 -19.63 1.03
C GLY A 328 -7.36 -18.75 1.73
N PHE A 329 -7.75 -17.61 2.31
CA PHE A 329 -6.84 -16.80 3.14
C PHE A 329 -6.23 -17.60 4.28
N ARG A 330 -7.05 -18.37 5.00
CA ARG A 330 -6.61 -19.19 6.12
C ARG A 330 -5.66 -20.31 5.67
N ARG A 331 -6.05 -21.11 4.67
CA ARG A 331 -5.30 -22.30 4.25
C ARG A 331 -4.01 -21.98 3.50
N LEU A 332 -4.03 -20.99 2.61
CA LEU A 332 -2.93 -20.75 1.69
C LEU A 332 -1.86 -19.82 2.26
N ILE A 333 -2.24 -18.86 3.11
CA ILE A 333 -1.33 -17.83 3.60
C ILE A 333 -1.41 -17.60 5.11
N GLY A 334 -2.24 -18.38 5.83
CA GLY A 334 -2.35 -18.31 7.29
C GLY A 334 -3.11 -17.09 7.82
N LEU A 335 -3.79 -16.33 6.96
CA LEU A 335 -4.54 -15.14 7.34
C LEU A 335 -5.93 -15.57 7.81
N CYS A 336 -6.20 -15.43 9.11
CA CYS A 336 -7.41 -15.93 9.75
C CYS A 336 -8.40 -14.78 10.02
N LEU A 337 -9.47 -14.69 9.24
CA LEU A 337 -10.59 -13.78 9.45
C LEU A 337 -11.66 -14.42 10.34
N ASP A 338 -12.48 -13.60 11.01
CA ASP A 338 -13.69 -14.07 11.68
C ASP A 338 -14.74 -14.20 10.58
N GLU A 339 -15.15 -15.42 10.25
CA GLU A 339 -15.98 -15.66 9.07
C GLU A 339 -17.33 -14.92 9.15
N GLU A 340 -17.96 -14.89 10.32
CA GLU A 340 -19.28 -14.27 10.47
C GLU A 340 -19.19 -12.75 10.33
N GLU A 341 -18.23 -12.12 11.01
CA GLU A 341 -17.99 -10.69 10.88
C GLU A 341 -17.56 -10.33 9.46
N ALA A 342 -16.64 -11.10 8.87
CA ALA A 342 -16.15 -10.88 7.52
C ALA A 342 -17.29 -10.91 6.49
N LEU A 343 -18.13 -11.96 6.52
CA LEU A 343 -19.27 -12.08 5.62
C LEU A 343 -20.30 -10.96 5.84
N ARG A 344 -20.53 -10.54 7.10
CA ARG A 344 -21.43 -9.44 7.42
C ARG A 344 -20.90 -8.10 6.89
N SER A 345 -19.59 -7.84 7.04
CA SER A 345 -18.94 -6.60 6.63
C SER A 345 -18.82 -6.45 5.11
N VAL A 346 -18.53 -7.53 4.39
CA VAL A 346 -18.35 -7.46 2.93
C VAL A 346 -19.68 -7.51 2.17
N ARG A 347 -20.77 -7.93 2.83
CA ARG A 347 -22.10 -8.09 2.22
C ARG A 347 -22.58 -6.82 1.51
N GLY A 348 -23.05 -6.98 0.28
CA GLY A 348 -23.61 -5.89 -0.53
C GLY A 348 -22.57 -4.97 -1.16
N ARG A 349 -21.27 -5.21 -0.94
CA ARG A 349 -20.19 -4.45 -1.56
C ARG A 349 -19.79 -5.07 -2.91
N GLY A 350 -19.42 -4.24 -3.88
CA GLY A 350 -19.07 -4.70 -5.24
C GLY A 350 -17.87 -5.65 -5.32
N VAL A 351 -17.02 -5.66 -4.29
CA VAL A 351 -15.83 -6.52 -4.17
C VAL A 351 -16.11 -7.90 -3.58
N ALA A 352 -17.33 -8.13 -3.07
CA ALA A 352 -17.77 -9.41 -2.53
C ALA A 352 -18.01 -10.41 -3.67
N LEU A 353 -17.53 -11.64 -3.50
CA LEU A 353 -18.06 -12.76 -4.25
C LEU A 353 -19.49 -13.08 -3.75
N PRO A 354 -20.29 -13.83 -4.53
CA PRO A 354 -21.54 -14.36 -4.03
C PRO A 354 -21.36 -15.08 -2.68
N ILE A 355 -22.27 -14.79 -1.73
CA ILE A 355 -22.30 -15.45 -0.42
C ILE A 355 -23.24 -16.65 -0.52
N ARG A 356 -22.73 -17.85 -0.25
CA ARG A 356 -23.49 -19.11 -0.41
C ARG A 356 -24.74 -19.14 0.47
N ARG A 357 -24.63 -18.63 1.70
CA ARG A 357 -25.74 -18.59 2.66
C ARG A 357 -26.93 -17.76 2.16
N ASP A 358 -26.67 -16.66 1.46
CA ASP A 358 -27.71 -15.81 0.91
C ASP A 358 -28.34 -16.44 -0.35
N ALA A 359 -27.56 -17.19 -1.13
CA ALA A 359 -28.02 -17.88 -2.33
C ALA A 359 -28.86 -19.15 -2.07
N GLN A 360 -28.73 -19.76 -0.88
CA GLN A 360 -29.47 -20.97 -0.49
C GLN A 360 -30.80 -20.69 0.22
N GLY A 361 -31.21 -19.43 0.33
CA GLY A 361 -32.54 -19.07 0.83
C GLY A 361 -32.73 -19.29 2.33
N VAL A 362 -31.67 -19.26 3.14
CA VAL A 362 -31.83 -19.18 4.60
C VAL A 362 -32.29 -17.75 4.92
N PRO A 363 -33.53 -17.54 5.42
CA PRO A 363 -33.99 -16.20 5.76
C PRO A 363 -33.16 -15.69 6.94
N ASN A 364 -32.31 -14.70 6.70
CA ASN A 364 -31.57 -14.05 7.77
C ASN A 364 -32.51 -13.05 8.47
N ALA A 365 -32.70 -13.18 9.78
CA ALA A 365 -33.60 -12.35 10.59
C ALA A 365 -33.25 -10.84 10.58
N SER A 366 -32.09 -10.45 10.02
CA SER A 366 -31.65 -9.07 9.88
C SER A 366 -32.20 -8.35 8.64
N THR A 367 -32.59 -9.09 7.60
CA THR A 367 -33.08 -8.49 6.34
C THR A 367 -34.52 -7.97 6.46
N GLU A 368 -35.34 -8.59 7.31
CA GLU A 368 -36.72 -8.15 7.55
C GLU A 368 -36.76 -6.87 8.41
N ALA A 369 -35.81 -6.71 9.34
CA ALA A 369 -35.73 -5.50 10.17
C ALA A 369 -35.34 -4.25 9.37
N GLN A 370 -34.43 -4.36 8.40
CA GLN A 370 -33.99 -3.22 7.59
C GLN A 370 -34.99 -2.83 6.49
N PHE A 371 -35.77 -3.79 5.97
CA PHE A 371 -36.80 -3.48 4.97
C PHE A 371 -38.04 -2.85 5.59
N THR A 372 -38.42 -3.29 6.80
CA THR A 372 -39.60 -2.76 7.52
C THR A 372 -39.36 -1.34 8.05
N GLN A 373 -38.12 -1.00 8.42
CA GLN A 373 -37.77 0.35 8.88
C GLN A 373 -37.76 1.40 7.74
N LYS A 374 -37.59 0.97 6.47
CA LYS A 374 -37.58 1.86 5.30
C LYS A 374 -38.98 2.13 4.72
N ILE A 375 -39.97 1.32 5.09
CA ILE A 375 -41.36 1.46 4.62
C ILE A 375 -42.22 2.25 5.61
N HIS A 376 -41.94 2.20 6.93
CA HIS A 376 -42.67 2.99 7.92
C HIS A 376 -42.31 4.49 7.96
N SER A 377 -41.25 4.94 7.28
CA SER A 377 -40.87 6.36 7.24
C SER A 377 -41.42 7.12 6.03
N ARG A 378 -42.38 6.56 5.27
CA ARG A 378 -42.91 7.19 4.04
C ARG A 378 -44.42 7.28 3.91
N LEU A 379 -45.19 6.99 4.96
CA LEU A 379 -46.63 7.17 4.94
C LEU A 379 -47.14 7.70 6.28
N ASP A 380 -47.26 9.02 6.40
CA ASP A 380 -48.46 9.61 7.01
C ASP A 380 -48.69 11.05 6.47
N PRO A 381 -49.90 11.39 5.95
CA PRO A 381 -50.23 12.70 5.43
C PRO A 381 -51.27 13.41 6.32
N ALA A 382 -50.92 14.49 7.01
CA ALA A 382 -51.86 15.57 7.36
C ALA A 382 -51.19 16.72 8.12
N GLY A 383 -51.39 17.94 7.61
CA GLY A 383 -51.66 19.10 8.46
C GLY A 383 -50.61 20.20 8.52
N GLY A 384 -50.95 21.36 7.93
CA GLY A 384 -50.69 22.65 8.58
C GLY A 384 -49.81 23.64 7.84
N VAL A 385 -50.46 24.66 7.28
CA VAL A 385 -49.94 25.79 6.48
C VAL A 385 -49.25 26.86 7.35
N LEU A 386 -48.31 27.61 6.72
CA LEU A 386 -47.99 29.07 6.81
C LEU A 386 -46.45 29.25 6.74
N SER A 387 -45.81 30.19 6.05
CA SER A 387 -46.13 31.23 5.06
C SER A 387 -44.79 31.90 4.71
N GLY A 388 -44.59 32.38 3.47
CA GLY A 388 -43.64 33.48 3.20
C GLY A 388 -42.39 33.17 2.34
N THR A 389 -42.52 33.40 1.02
CA THR A 389 -41.66 34.24 0.13
C THR A 389 -40.17 34.44 0.49
N ALA A 390 -39.15 34.35 -0.38
CA ALA A 390 -39.08 34.42 -1.84
C ALA A 390 -37.73 33.89 -2.41
N SER A 391 -37.82 33.32 -3.62
CA SER A 391 -36.90 33.22 -4.78
C SER A 391 -35.37 33.22 -4.62
N VAL A 392 -34.69 32.25 -5.27
CA VAL A 392 -33.76 32.48 -6.42
C VAL A 392 -33.79 31.26 -7.37
N LEU A 393 -33.70 31.56 -8.67
CA LEU A 393 -33.91 30.73 -9.85
C LEU A 393 -33.01 29.49 -10.00
N THR A 394 -33.62 28.38 -10.43
CA THR A 394 -32.96 27.27 -11.14
C THR A 394 -32.91 27.56 -12.64
N SER A 395 -31.72 27.56 -13.25
CA SER A 395 -31.59 27.43 -14.71
C SER A 395 -31.36 25.95 -15.06
N LYS A 396 -32.34 25.34 -15.73
CA LYS A 396 -32.18 24.07 -16.46
C LYS A 396 -32.02 24.42 -17.94
N ARG A 397 -30.85 24.19 -18.52
CA ARG A 397 -30.70 24.14 -19.99
C ARG A 397 -30.95 22.71 -20.45
N ALA A 398 -32.04 22.53 -21.19
CA ALA A 398 -32.31 21.36 -21.99
C ALA A 398 -31.56 21.47 -23.33
N ILE A 399 -30.86 20.41 -23.74
CA ILE A 399 -30.34 20.27 -25.10
C ILE A 399 -31.29 19.35 -25.86
N LYS A 400 -31.91 19.91 -26.90
CA LYS A 400 -32.71 19.24 -27.93
C LYS A 400 -31.78 18.49 -28.89
N THR A 401 -32.00 17.19 -29.09
CA THR A 401 -31.49 16.46 -30.26
C THR A 401 -32.57 16.43 -31.34
N ARG A 402 -32.28 16.99 -32.52
CA ARG A 402 -33.05 16.77 -33.76
C ARG A 402 -32.40 15.60 -34.50
N GLY A 403 -33.26 14.75 -35.07
CA GLY A 403 -32.90 13.48 -35.67
C GLY A 403 -32.29 13.56 -37.07
N GLY A 404 -31.91 12.37 -37.52
CA GLY A 404 -31.58 11.99 -38.88
C GLY A 404 -31.45 10.47 -38.90
N GLU A 405 -32.40 9.80 -39.54
CA GLU A 405 -32.37 8.37 -39.85
C GLU A 405 -31.12 8.02 -40.66
N PHE A 406 -30.50 6.86 -40.42
CA PHE A 406 -29.77 6.16 -41.48
C PHE A 406 -29.86 4.64 -41.33
N ASP A 407 -29.94 4.06 -42.53
CA ASP A 407 -30.31 2.73 -42.95
C ASP A 407 -29.30 1.64 -42.56
N VAL A 408 -29.79 0.41 -42.49
CA VAL A 408 -29.05 -0.78 -42.05
C VAL A 408 -28.69 -1.60 -43.29
N ASP A 409 -27.45 -1.49 -43.78
CA ASP A 409 -26.75 -2.51 -44.58
C ASP A 409 -25.35 -2.03 -44.98
N ASP A 410 -24.29 -2.57 -44.35
CA ASP A 410 -23.04 -3.02 -45.00
C ASP A 410 -21.97 -3.32 -43.92
N VAL A 411 -21.82 -4.59 -43.55
CA VAL A 411 -20.63 -5.07 -42.83
C VAL A 411 -20.10 -6.30 -43.56
N ALA A 412 -19.23 -6.04 -44.54
CA ALA A 412 -18.19 -7.00 -44.95
C ALA A 412 -17.09 -6.27 -45.73
N LYS A 413 -15.92 -6.06 -45.11
CA LYS A 413 -14.60 -6.30 -45.74
C LYS A 413 -13.42 -6.07 -44.78
N THR A 414 -12.44 -6.94 -44.97
CA THR A 414 -11.18 -7.24 -44.28
C THR A 414 -10.13 -6.13 -44.24
N PRO A 415 -9.09 -6.24 -43.36
CA PRO A 415 -8.13 -5.17 -43.08
C PRO A 415 -6.96 -5.12 -44.06
N ARG A 416 -6.50 -3.90 -44.40
CA ARG A 416 -5.23 -3.65 -45.10
C ARG A 416 -4.16 -3.22 -44.09
N GLU A 417 -2.99 -3.81 -44.28
CA GLU A 417 -1.69 -3.47 -43.68
C GLU A 417 -1.29 -2.02 -43.92
N MET A 418 -0.61 -1.41 -42.95
CA MET A 418 0.25 -0.25 -43.17
C MET A 418 1.56 -0.43 -42.41
N THR A 419 2.62 -0.56 -43.19
CA THR A 419 4.04 -0.39 -42.86
C THR A 419 4.36 1.07 -42.55
N PHE A 420 5.33 1.32 -41.68
CA PHE A 420 5.95 2.63 -41.50
C PHE A 420 7.47 2.51 -41.67
N ASP A 421 8.01 3.42 -42.48
CA ASP A 421 9.43 3.80 -42.56
C ASP A 421 9.93 4.45 -41.26
#